data_AF-A0A964LD96-F1
#
_entry.id   AF-A0A964LD96-F1
#
_cell.length_a   1.000
_cell.length_b   1.000
_cell.length_c   1.000
_cell.angle_alpha   90.00
_cell.angle_beta   90.00
_cell.angle_gamma   90.00
#
_symmetry.space_group_name_H-M   'P 1'
#
loop_
_entity.id
_entity.type
_entity.pdbx_description
1 polymer ?
#
loop_
_entity_poly.entity_id
_entity_poly.type
_entity_poly.pdbx_seq_one_letter_code
_entity_poly.pdbx_strand_id
1 'polypeptide(L)'
;MDTLQVPMTDSLKGFLQAQATKKGFATPGDYVQSLLADLQNREQDRKELEEKLLEGVRSPKVPGDEAFWRERRQKIYDKHPELDPCNQTTPDSR
;
A
#
# COMPACT_ATOMS: atom_id res chain seq x y z
N MET A 1 -15.01 -18.90 -10.16
CA MET A 1 -15.96 -18.45 -9.11
C MET A 1 -16.16 -19.61 -8.18
N ASP A 2 -15.85 -19.40 -6.90
CA ASP A 2 -16.07 -20.40 -5.86
C ASP A 2 -17.22 -19.92 -4.97
N THR A 3 -18.12 -20.81 -4.58
CA THR A 3 -19.36 -20.43 -3.87
C THR A 3 -19.27 -20.89 -2.42
N LEU A 4 -19.03 -19.94 -1.51
CA LEU A 4 -19.07 -20.18 -0.07
C LEU A 4 -20.47 -19.84 0.47
N GLN A 5 -21.19 -20.83 1.01
CA GLN A 5 -22.48 -20.58 1.67
C GLN A 5 -22.26 -20.26 3.15
N VAL A 6 -22.58 -19.02 3.55
CA VAL A 6 -22.53 -18.58 4.94
C VAL A 6 -23.96 -18.41 5.45
N PRO A 7 -24.39 -19.14 6.49
CA PRO A 7 -25.70 -18.94 7.07
C PRO A 7 -25.78 -17.54 7.67
N MET A 8 -26.80 -16.78 7.29
CA MET A 8 -27.04 -15.43 7.79
C MET A 8 -28.42 -15.33 8.43
N THR A 9 -28.49 -14.61 9.55
CA THR A 9 -29.77 -14.22 10.16
C THR A 9 -30.41 -13.08 9.37
N ASP A 10 -31.74 -12.97 9.39
CA ASP A 10 -32.46 -11.89 8.68
C ASP A 10 -32.01 -10.48 9.10
N SER A 11 -31.66 -10.33 10.39
CA SER A 11 -31.09 -9.07 10.92
C SER A 11 -29.76 -8.71 10.25
N LEU A 12 -28.86 -9.69 10.07
CA LEU A 12 -27.57 -9.46 9.43
C LEU A 12 -27.71 -9.14 7.94
N LYS A 13 -28.66 -9.79 7.26
CA LYS A 13 -28.98 -9.51 5.86
C LYS A 13 -29.48 -8.09 5.67
N GLY A 14 -30.41 -7.64 6.51
CA GLY A 14 -30.93 -6.27 6.47
C GLY A 14 -29.83 -5.23 6.73
N PHE A 15 -28.95 -5.48 7.70
CA PHE A 15 -27.80 -4.63 7.97
C PHE A 15 -26.85 -4.52 6.76
N LEU A 16 -26.48 -5.65 6.14
CA LEU A 16 -25.59 -5.66 4.98
C LEU A 16 -26.19 -4.97 3.77
N GLN A 17 -27.50 -5.13 3.55
CA GLN A 17 -28.19 -4.43 2.47
C GLN A 17 -28.19 -2.90 2.67
N ALA A 18 -28.41 -2.42 3.89
CA ALA A 18 -28.31 -0.99 4.20
C ALA A 18 -26.88 -0.46 4.01
N GLN A 19 -25.85 -1.22 4.41
CA GLN A 19 -24.45 -0.85 4.21
C GLN A 19 -24.04 -0.85 2.74
N ALA A 20 -24.48 -1.86 1.98
CA ALA A 20 -24.23 -1.97 0.55
C ALA A 20 -24.77 -0.72 -0.18
N THR A 21 -26.03 -0.37 0.05
CA THR A 21 -26.63 0.85 -0.53
C THR A 21 -25.87 2.12 -0.12
N LYS A 22 -25.48 2.25 1.16
CA LYS A 22 -24.74 3.42 1.66
C LYS A 22 -23.36 3.56 1.00
N LYS A 23 -22.71 2.45 0.70
CA LYS A 23 -21.38 2.39 0.08
C LYS A 23 -21.42 2.32 -1.44
N GLY A 24 -22.61 2.27 -2.05
CA GLY A 24 -22.81 2.25 -3.50
C GLY A 24 -22.67 0.87 -4.16
N PHE A 25 -22.76 -0.22 -3.39
CA PHE A 25 -22.75 -1.59 -3.93
C PHE A 25 -24.14 -2.00 -4.41
N ALA A 26 -24.19 -2.71 -5.53
CA ALA A 26 -25.42 -3.20 -6.14
C ALA A 26 -26.06 -4.34 -5.33
N THR A 27 -25.25 -5.25 -4.78
CA THR A 27 -25.74 -6.35 -3.94
C THR A 27 -25.01 -6.42 -2.59
N PRO A 28 -25.64 -6.99 -1.55
CA PRO A 28 -24.95 -7.28 -0.28
C PRO A 28 -23.77 -8.25 -0.45
N GLY A 29 -23.83 -9.13 -1.46
CA GLY A 29 -22.76 -10.08 -1.77
C GLY A 29 -21.51 -9.37 -2.25
N ASP A 30 -21.66 -8.38 -3.14
CA ASP A 30 -20.53 -7.57 -3.62
C ASP A 30 -19.86 -6.80 -2.49
N TYR A 31 -20.66 -6.28 -1.55
CA TYR A 31 -20.14 -5.61 -0.37
C TYR A 31 -19.35 -6.57 0.56
N VAL A 32 -19.84 -7.79 0.76
CA VAL A 32 -19.11 -8.80 1.56
C VAL A 32 -17.81 -9.20 0.86
N GLN A 33 -17.83 -9.38 -0.46
CA GLN A 33 -16.63 -9.70 -1.23
C GLN A 33 -15.61 -8.56 -1.17
N SER A 34 -16.04 -7.30 -1.26
CA SER A 34 -15.12 -6.16 -1.10
C SER A 34 -14.52 -6.11 0.30
N LEU A 35 -15.30 -6.38 1.35
CA LEU A 35 -14.78 -6.47 2.72
C LEU A 35 -13.74 -7.58 2.88
N LEU A 36 -13.96 -8.73 2.23
CA LEU A 36 -13.03 -9.84 2.30
C LEU A 36 -11.74 -9.55 1.51
N ALA A 37 -11.85 -8.89 0.36
CA ALA A 37 -10.70 -8.41 -0.40
C ALA A 37 -9.90 -7.37 0.39
N ASP A 38 -10.56 -6.40 1.03
CA ASP A 38 -9.91 -5.42 1.90
C ASP A 38 -9.19 -6.09 3.08
N LEU A 39 -9.82 -7.10 3.68
CA LEU A 39 -9.20 -7.88 4.76
C LEU A 39 -7.96 -8.61 4.24
N GLN A 40 -8.05 -9.28 3.10
CA GLN A 40 -6.93 -9.98 2.48
C GLN A 40 -5.77 -9.03 2.18
N ASN A 41 -6.05 -7.86 1.61
CA ASN A 41 -5.03 -6.86 1.30
C ASN A 41 -4.32 -6.39 2.57
N ARG A 42 -5.05 -6.07 3.63
CA ARG A 42 -4.45 -5.65 4.91
C ARG A 42 -3.57 -6.74 5.54
N GLU A 43 -4.01 -7.98 5.46
CA GLU A 43 -3.24 -9.13 5.97
C GLU A 43 -1.95 -9.35 5.16
N GLN A 44 -2.01 -9.13 3.84
CA GLN A 44 -0.84 -9.19 2.97
C GLN A 44 0.12 -8.02 3.25
N ASP A 45 -0.38 -6.79 3.31
CA ASP A 45 0.39 -5.59 3.63
C ASP A 45 1.09 -5.72 4.98
N ARG A 46 0.41 -6.28 6.00
CA ARG A 46 1.00 -6.52 7.31
C ARG A 46 2.16 -7.50 7.23
N LYS A 47 2.00 -8.62 6.51
CA LYS A 47 3.07 -9.61 6.34
C LYS A 47 4.27 -9.02 5.61
N GLU A 48 4.03 -8.31 4.52
CA GLU A 48 5.12 -7.64 3.77
C GLU A 48 5.85 -6.60 4.60
N LEU A 49 5.11 -5.85 5.44
CA LEU A 49 5.70 -4.90 6.37
C LEU A 49 6.54 -5.61 7.44
N GLU A 50 6.03 -6.67 8.04
CA GLU A 50 6.76 -7.48 9.03
C GLU A 50 8.05 -8.07 8.44
N GLU A 51 8.01 -8.58 7.21
CA GLU A 51 9.19 -9.09 6.50
C GLU A 51 10.24 -8.00 6.29
N LYS A 52 9.83 -6.83 5.79
CA LYS A 52 10.73 -5.67 5.59
C LYS A 52 11.31 -5.15 6.90
N LEU A 53 10.52 -5.13 7.97
CA LEU A 53 11.00 -4.75 9.30
C LEU A 53 12.02 -5.74 9.84
N LEU A 54 11.79 -7.05 9.65
CA LEU A 54 12.72 -8.09 10.06
C LEU A 54 14.04 -8.02 9.27
N GLU A 55 13.96 -7.74 7.96
CA GLU A 55 15.13 -7.46 7.12
C GLU A 55 15.90 -6.25 7.66
N GLY A 56 15.21 -5.13 7.95
CA GLY A 56 15.80 -3.93 8.51
C GLY A 56 16.48 -4.17 9.87
N VAL A 57 15.86 -4.95 10.75
CA VAL A 57 16.44 -5.32 12.06
C VAL A 57 17.71 -6.16 11.90
N ARG A 58 17.74 -7.05 10.90
CA ARG A 58 18.90 -7.88 10.59
C ARG A 58 19.99 -7.13 9.83
N SER A 59 19.67 -5.98 9.24
CA SER A 59 20.61 -5.20 8.45
C SER A 59 21.73 -4.60 9.32
N PRO A 60 22.96 -4.45 8.78
CA PRO A 60 24.04 -3.78 9.49
C PRO A 60 23.66 -2.35 9.88
N LYS A 61 23.86 -2.01 11.15
CA LYS A 61 23.66 -0.65 11.64
C LYS A 61 24.84 0.23 11.25
N VAL A 62 24.53 1.39 10.67
CA VAL A 62 25.49 2.35 10.13
C VAL A 62 25.08 3.75 10.58
N PRO A 63 26.01 4.63 10.96
CA PRO A 63 25.68 6.01 11.30
C PRO A 63 25.00 6.72 10.12
N GLY A 64 23.84 7.31 10.36
CA GLY A 64 23.10 8.10 9.37
C GLY A 64 23.58 9.54 9.29
N ASP A 65 24.89 9.74 9.06
CA ASP A 65 25.48 11.07 8.95
C ASP A 65 25.22 11.73 7.58
N GLU A 66 25.62 12.99 7.42
CA GLU A 66 25.38 13.73 6.19
C GLU A 66 26.11 13.12 4.97
N ALA A 67 27.31 12.56 5.19
CA ALA A 67 28.11 11.95 4.13
C ALA A 67 27.45 10.65 3.63
N PHE A 68 26.97 9.82 4.55
CA PHE A 68 26.21 8.60 4.29
C PHE A 68 24.98 8.84 3.41
N TRP A 69 24.23 9.91 3.70
CA TRP A 69 23.05 10.27 2.92
C TRP A 69 23.41 10.90 1.57
N ARG A 70 24.50 11.67 1.51
CA ARG A 70 25.00 12.26 0.25
C ARG A 70 25.41 11.18 -0.74
N GLU A 71 26.18 10.18 -0.29
CA GLU A 71 26.59 9.03 -1.11
C GLU A 71 25.37 8.24 -1.66
N ARG A 72 24.36 8.01 -0.82
CA ARG A 72 23.12 7.32 -1.24
C ARG A 72 22.33 8.10 -2.27
N ARG A 73 22.15 9.40 -2.08
CA ARG A 73 21.47 10.25 -3.07
C ARG A 73 22.23 10.27 -4.38
N GLN A 74 23.56 10.39 -4.35
CA GLN A 74 24.38 10.34 -5.56
C GLN A 74 24.15 9.03 -6.32
N LYS A 75 24.15 7.87 -5.64
CA LYS A 75 23.84 6.57 -6.27
C LYS A 75 22.45 6.49 -6.90
N ILE A 76 21.47 7.22 -6.36
CA ILE A 76 20.13 7.31 -6.93
C ILE A 76 20.17 8.20 -8.18
N TYR A 77 20.81 9.36 -8.12
CA TYR A 77 20.97 10.26 -9.27
C TYR A 77 21.77 9.63 -10.41
N ASP A 78 22.82 8.87 -10.11
CA ASP A 78 23.60 8.13 -11.10
C ASP A 78 22.75 7.08 -11.84
N LYS A 79 21.74 6.50 -11.16
CA LYS A 79 20.78 5.55 -11.75
C LYS A 79 19.59 6.22 -12.42
N HIS A 80 19.21 7.39 -11.93
CA HIS A 80 18.03 8.17 -12.29
C HIS A 80 18.42 9.63 -12.52
N PRO A 81 19.11 9.94 -13.64
CA PRO A 81 19.60 11.28 -13.93
C PRO A 81 18.47 12.33 -14.09
N GLU A 82 17.23 11.88 -14.28
CA GLU A 82 16.02 12.73 -14.29
C GLU A 82 15.67 13.31 -12.92
N LEU A 83 16.14 12.69 -11.83
CA LEU A 83 15.92 13.16 -10.46
C LEU A 83 17.05 14.05 -9.95
N ASP A 84 18.13 14.20 -10.72
CA ASP A 84 19.29 14.98 -10.32
C ASP A 84 18.96 16.49 -10.33
N PRO A 85 18.99 17.17 -9.17
CA PRO A 85 18.75 18.62 -9.12
C PRO A 85 19.76 19.44 -9.93
N CYS A 86 20.96 18.91 -10.24
CA CYS A 86 21.94 19.59 -11.09
C CYS A 86 21.59 19.55 -12.60
N ASN A 87 20.75 18.60 -13.02
CA ASN A 87 20.30 18.46 -14.42
C ASN A 87 18.95 19.15 -14.68
N GLN A 88 18.34 19.74 -13.65
CA GLN A 88 17.11 20.56 -13.75
C GLN A 88 17.40 22.03 -14.11
N THR A 89 18.49 22.32 -14.82
CA THR A 89 18.71 23.62 -15.47
C THR A 89 17.72 23.77 -16.63
N THR A 90 16.50 24.15 -16.28
CA THR A 90 15.59 24.83 -17.20
C THR A 90 16.30 26.08 -17.72
N PRO A 91 16.37 26.31 -19.04
CA PRO A 91 16.88 27.58 -19.55
C PRO A 91 15.92 28.67 -19.10
N ASP A 92 16.43 29.54 -18.23
CA ASP A 92 15.74 30.75 -17.79
C ASP A 92 15.31 31.53 -19.03
N SER A 93 14.00 31.73 -19.16
CA SER A 93 13.38 32.42 -20.27
C SER A 93 13.66 33.91 -20.13
N ARG A 94 14.42 34.48 -21.08
CA ARG A 94 14.48 35.92 -21.32
C ARG A 94 14.58 36.23 -22.80
#